data_AF-A0AAW4KUP3-F1
#
_entry.id   AF-A0AAW4KUP3-F1
#
_cell.length_a   1.000
_cell.length_b   1.000
_cell.length_c   1.000
_cell.angle_alpha   90.00
_cell.angle_beta   90.00
_cell.angle_gamma   90.00
#
_symmetry.space_group_name_H-M   'P 1'
#
loop_
_entity.id
_entity.type
_entity.pdbx_description
1 polymer ?
#
loop_
_entity_poly.entity_id
_entity_poly.type
_entity_poly.pdbx_seq_one_letter_code
_entity_poly.pdbx_strand_id
1 'polypeptide(L)'
;TSVFEGREVCNDFSLGIELEGTDDLPFTDAQYAALIDLTRQLLVAYPAITRHRICGHSDIAPGRKTDPGPAFDWTRFRSALQDGGHE
;
A
#
# COMPACT_ATOMS: atom_id res chain seq x y z
N THR A 1 -2.05 -12.17 14.43
CA THR A 1 -0.67 -11.82 14.02
C THR A 1 -0.70 -11.34 12.58
N SER A 2 0.26 -10.51 12.15
CA SER A 2 0.42 -10.18 10.72
C SER A 2 1.49 -11.08 10.10
N VAL A 3 1.24 -11.56 8.88
CA VAL A 3 2.12 -12.49 8.16
C VAL A 3 2.17 -12.09 6.68
N PHE A 4 3.36 -11.95 6.12
CA PHE A 4 3.57 -11.68 4.70
C PHE A 4 4.55 -12.72 4.14
N GLU A 5 4.16 -13.43 3.07
CA GLU A 5 4.98 -14.49 2.44
C GLU A 5 5.54 -15.52 3.44
N GLY A 6 4.75 -15.88 4.46
CA GLY A 6 5.14 -16.84 5.50
C GLY A 6 6.01 -16.27 6.62
N ARG A 7 6.39 -14.99 6.57
CA ARG A 7 7.12 -14.31 7.65
C ARG A 7 6.15 -13.56 8.57
N GLU A 8 6.13 -13.94 9.84
CA GLU A 8 5.32 -13.27 10.86
C GLU A 8 5.92 -11.95 11.34
N VAL A 9 5.12 -11.17 12.06
CA VAL A 9 5.52 -9.90 12.71
C VAL A 9 5.94 -8.86 11.67
N CYS A 10 5.00 -8.51 10.78
CA CYS A 10 5.27 -7.60 9.65
C CYS A 10 5.86 -6.25 10.08
N ASN A 11 5.54 -5.76 11.28
CA ASN A 11 6.06 -4.51 11.82
C ASN A 11 7.59 -4.45 11.88
N ASP A 12 8.28 -5.59 11.95
CA ASP A 12 9.75 -5.63 12.03
C ASP A 12 10.41 -5.39 10.65
N PHE A 13 9.67 -5.48 9.56
CA PHE A 13 10.23 -5.44 8.21
C PHE A 13 9.35 -4.74 7.17
N SER A 14 8.29 -4.05 7.59
CA SER A 14 7.42 -3.25 6.72
C SER A 14 7.47 -1.77 7.07
N LEU A 15 7.03 -0.95 6.13
CA LEU A 15 6.65 0.44 6.36
C LEU A 15 5.14 0.52 6.30
N GLY A 16 4.51 1.05 7.35
CA GLY A 16 3.07 1.28 7.40
C GLY A 16 2.73 2.69 6.94
N ILE A 17 1.84 2.82 5.96
CA ILE A 17 1.31 4.11 5.49
C ILE A 17 -0.18 4.13 5.76
N GLU A 18 -0.65 5.16 6.47
CA GLU A 18 -2.05 5.33 6.85
C GLU A 18 -2.67 6.45 6.01
N LEU A 19 -3.85 6.20 5.45
CA LEU A 19 -4.69 7.23 4.82
C LEU A 19 -5.89 7.49 5.71
N GLU A 20 -6.13 8.76 6.04
CA GLU A 20 -7.32 9.14 6.80
C GLU A 20 -8.60 8.82 6.00
N GLY A 21 -9.50 8.03 6.57
CA GLY A 21 -10.72 7.61 5.90
C GLY A 21 -11.43 6.48 6.60
N THR A 22 -12.32 5.82 5.86
CA THR A 22 -13.04 4.62 6.28
C THR A 22 -12.98 3.58 5.17
N ASP A 23 -13.32 2.33 5.49
CA ASP A 23 -13.30 1.23 4.52
C ASP A 23 -14.29 1.43 3.35
N ASP A 24 -15.34 2.22 3.57
CA ASP A 24 -16.51 2.30 2.69
C ASP A 24 -16.61 3.63 1.89
N LEU A 25 -15.79 4.63 2.23
CA LEU A 25 -15.81 5.92 1.55
C LEU A 25 -14.61 6.08 0.61
N PRO A 26 -14.81 6.55 -0.63
CA PRO A 26 -13.71 6.77 -1.55
C PRO A 26 -12.66 7.73 -1.00
N PHE A 27 -11.39 7.36 -1.12
CA PHE A 27 -10.26 8.25 -0.84
C PHE A 27 -10.17 9.37 -1.87
N THR A 28 -9.69 10.53 -1.43
CA THR A 28 -9.60 11.72 -2.28
C THR A 28 -8.47 11.61 -3.30
N ASP A 29 -8.58 12.37 -4.39
CA ASP A 29 -7.52 12.47 -5.40
C ASP A 29 -6.19 12.95 -4.81
N ALA A 30 -6.25 13.86 -3.83
CA ALA A 30 -5.07 14.36 -3.13
C ALA A 30 -4.36 13.26 -2.33
N GLN A 31 -5.12 12.37 -1.68
CA GLN A 31 -4.55 11.22 -0.96
C GLN A 31 -3.87 10.24 -1.91
N TYR A 32 -4.49 9.92 -3.05
CA TYR A 32 -3.82 9.09 -4.06
C TYR A 32 -2.55 9.74 -4.57
N ALA A 33 -2.58 11.03 -4.91
CA ALA A 33 -1.41 11.74 -5.42
C ALA A 33 -0.25 11.70 -4.42
N ALA A 34 -0.52 12.00 -3.15
CA ALA A 34 0.47 11.95 -2.08
C ALA A 34 1.01 10.53 -1.86
N LEU A 35 0.13 9.52 -1.85
CA LEU A 35 0.52 8.12 -1.68
C LEU A 35 1.40 7.63 -2.84
N ILE A 36 1.06 7.99 -4.08
CA ILE A 36 1.83 7.62 -5.27
C ILE A 36 3.23 8.24 -5.23
N ASP A 37 3.32 9.54 -4.92
CA ASP A 37 4.61 10.23 -4.83
C ASP A 37 5.51 9.62 -3.75
N LEU A 38 4.97 9.44 -2.54
CA LEU A 38 5.68 8.78 -1.44
C LEU A 38 6.12 7.36 -1.84
N THR A 39 5.23 6.58 -2.45
CA THR A 39 5.55 5.21 -2.84
C THR A 39 6.69 5.17 -3.86
N ARG A 40 6.71 6.07 -4.85
CA ARG A 40 7.82 6.15 -5.81
C ARG A 40 9.14 6.43 -5.12
N GLN A 41 9.18 7.36 -4.17
CA GLN A 41 10.37 7.65 -3.38
C GLN A 41 10.82 6.44 -2.55
N LEU A 42 9.89 5.72 -1.93
CA LEU A 42 10.19 4.51 -1.16
C LEU A 42 10.74 3.37 -2.04
N LEU A 43 10.22 3.21 -3.27
CA LEU A 43 10.72 2.21 -4.23
C LEU A 43 12.18 2.51 -4.63
N VAL A 44 12.56 3.79 -4.72
CA VAL A 44 13.96 4.20 -4.99
C VAL A 44 14.84 4.02 -3.76
N ALA A 45 14.37 4.46 -2.59
CA ALA A 45 15.16 4.42 -1.35
C ALA A 45 15.35 3.00 -0.80
N TYR A 46 14.39 2.10 -1.04
CA TYR A 46 14.39 0.72 -0.55
C TYR A 46 14.18 -0.26 -1.71
N PRO A 47 15.22 -0.61 -2.49
CA PRO A 47 15.08 -1.48 -3.67
C PRO A 47 14.51 -2.87 -3.40
N ALA A 48 14.55 -3.34 -2.15
CA ALA A 48 13.93 -4.59 -1.73
C ALA A 48 12.39 -4.49 -1.64
N ILE A 49 11.83 -3.29 -1.53
CA ILE A 49 10.40 -3.03 -1.66
C ILE A 49 10.12 -2.99 -3.16
N THR A 50 9.51 -4.05 -3.68
CA THR A 50 9.05 -4.11 -5.07
C THR A 50 7.56 -3.83 -5.16
N ARG A 51 7.04 -3.50 -6.35
CA ARG A 51 5.61 -3.25 -6.56
C ARG A 51 4.72 -4.42 -6.13
N HIS A 52 5.24 -5.65 -6.17
CA HIS A 52 4.53 -6.86 -5.73
C HIS A 52 4.47 -7.01 -4.20
N ARG A 53 5.35 -6.31 -3.47
CA ARG A 53 5.41 -6.34 -2.00
C ARG A 53 4.57 -5.25 -1.33
N ILE A 54 3.80 -4.49 -2.12
CA ILE A 54 2.82 -3.54 -1.62
C ILE A 54 1.48 -4.25 -1.44
N CYS A 55 1.02 -4.32 -0.19
CA CYS A 55 -0.17 -5.05 0.24
C CYS A 55 -0.98 -4.20 1.24
N GLY A 56 -2.26 -4.52 1.37
CA GLY A 56 -3.13 -3.96 2.41
C GLY A 56 -2.91 -4.65 3.75
N HIS A 57 -3.39 -4.04 4.82
CA HIS A 57 -3.34 -4.64 6.15
C HIS A 57 -4.22 -5.89 6.24
N SER A 58 -5.35 -5.88 5.53
CA SER A 58 -6.25 -7.02 5.34
C SER A 58 -5.55 -8.23 4.72
N ASP A 59 -4.60 -8.02 3.80
CA ASP A 59 -3.85 -9.09 3.13
C ASP A 59 -2.91 -9.82 4.11
N ILE A 60 -2.28 -9.09 5.03
CA ILE A 60 -1.31 -9.64 5.99
C ILE A 60 -1.96 -10.07 7.32
N ALA A 61 -3.19 -9.64 7.61
CA ALA A 61 -3.89 -9.96 8.84
C ALA A 61 -5.37 -10.31 8.60
N PRO A 62 -5.65 -11.34 7.76
CA PRO A 62 -7.01 -11.70 7.37
C PRO A 62 -7.87 -12.06 8.57
N GLY A 63 -9.13 -11.60 8.56
CA GLY A 63 -10.11 -11.80 9.64
C GLY A 63 -9.90 -10.93 10.88
N ARG A 64 -8.79 -10.19 10.97
CA ARG A 64 -8.52 -9.23 12.05
C ARG A 64 -8.60 -7.77 11.58
N LYS A 65 -8.19 -7.52 10.33
CA LYS A 65 -8.09 -6.19 9.74
C LYS A 65 -8.78 -6.18 8.38
N THR A 66 -9.37 -5.04 8.06
CA THR A 66 -10.16 -4.81 6.85
C THR A 66 -9.60 -3.67 6.00
N ASP A 67 -8.79 -2.79 6.60
CA ASP A 67 -8.09 -1.70 5.95
C ASP A 67 -7.08 -2.21 4.89
N PRO A 68 -6.92 -1.51 3.75
CA PRO A 68 -7.48 -0.19 3.42
C PRO A 68 -8.95 -0.22 2.92
N GLY A 69 -9.61 -1.37 3.00
CA GLY A 69 -11.02 -1.52 2.67
C GLY A 69 -11.33 -1.58 1.17
N PRO A 70 -12.57 -1.94 0.80
CA PRO A 70 -13.01 -2.01 -0.59
C PRO A 70 -13.03 -0.65 -1.31
N ALA A 71 -13.11 0.46 -0.58
CA ALA A 71 -13.08 1.80 -1.18
C ALA A 71 -11.68 2.23 -1.66
N PHE A 72 -10.62 1.50 -1.30
CA PHE A 72 -9.30 1.72 -1.85
C PHE A 72 -9.17 1.11 -3.26
N ASP A 73 -9.03 1.99 -4.25
CA ASP A 73 -8.85 1.64 -5.65
C ASP A 73 -7.41 1.23 -5.94
N TRP A 74 -7.16 -0.06 -5.73
CA TRP A 74 -5.89 -0.71 -6.05
C TRP A 74 -5.51 -0.59 -7.53
N THR A 75 -6.49 -0.57 -8.44
CA THR A 75 -6.22 -0.49 -9.88
C THR A 75 -5.65 0.89 -10.20
N ARG A 76 -6.33 1.96 -9.77
CA ARG A 76 -5.86 3.34 -9.91
C ARG A 76 -4.46 3.51 -9.34
N PHE A 77 -4.23 3.04 -8.11
CA PHE A 77 -2.94 3.17 -7.46
C PHE A 77 -1.83 2.40 -8.21
N ARG A 78 -2.06 1.13 -8.57
CA ARG A 78 -1.04 0.31 -9.24
C ARG A 78 -0.74 0.77 -10.67
N SER A 79 -1.75 1.22 -11.43
CA SER A 79 -1.56 1.79 -12.76
C SER A 79 -0.67 3.03 -12.71
N ALA A 80 -0.94 3.96 -11.80
CA ALA A 80 -0.12 5.18 -11.67
C ALA A 80 1.35 4.90 -11.29
N LEU A 81 1.64 3.79 -10.61
CA LEU A 81 3.02 3.38 -10.33
C LEU A 81 3.73 2.80 -11.56
N GLN A 82 3.01 2.31 -12.57
CA GLN A 82 3.59 1.78 -13.81
C GLN A 82 4.04 2.89 -14.76
N ASP A 83 3.28 3.98 -14.84
CA ASP A 83 3.48 5.05 -15.82
C ASP A 83 4.70 5.95 -15.54
N GLY A 84 5.36 5.81 -14.38
CA GLY A 84 6.55 6.60 -14.00
C GLY A 84 7.90 6.05 -14.49
N GLY A 85 7.87 5.13 -15.47
CA GLY A 85 9.06 4.48 -16.03
C GLY A 85 9.59 5.12 -17.31
N HIS A 86 9.65 6.45 -17.38
CA HIS A 86 10.34 7.16 -18.46
C HIS A 86 10.46 8.65 -18.11
N GLU A 87 11.54 9.05 -17.44
CA GLU A 87 12.26 10.32 -17.63
C GLU A 87 13.74 10.12 -17.24
#